data_AF-B4LBA1-F1
#
_entry.id   AF-B4LBA1-F1
#
_cell.length_a   1.000
_cell.length_b   1.000
_cell.length_c   1.000
_cell.angle_alpha   90.00
_cell.angle_beta   90.00
_cell.angle_gamma   90.00
#
_symmetry.space_group_name_H-M   'P 1'
#
loop_
_entity.id
_entity.type
_entity.pdbx_description
1 polymer ?
#
loop_
_entity_poly.entity_id
_entity_poly.type
_entity_poly.pdbx_seq_one_letter_code
_entity_poly.pdbx_strand_id
1 'polypeptide(L)'
;MKIQQSVPGIEDQAANTNVKQLRGLIWMCAILLILVATTAAYFVWLMSQNNELASNSLRILDRSEWLGEPPTGFTLLRTPVSNVIIHHTATEGCDTEDVCIYRMRMIQSFHMASLGFTDIGYNFLVGGDGKVYVGRGWHAQGQHINGYGPVSLSIAFIGTFGNEAPPNHQVRAAKRLMDEGVRLHKLHPDYHIYAHRQLRPTESPGQKLFELMQHWPRWTEDVTALRRLNNAPLRFVARAAWLAQPALEALPPWTLPAKNVRFVSTSTESCDTQASCTFRMRYLQTLHIESFDKQDINYNFVVGGDGSVYVARGWDASCESASTDEPPFDGLIVGFLGMSEPSTTQRKVAQELLAQGIKMGKLAEDYQLRDELK
;
A
#
# COMPACT_ATOMS: atom_id res chain seq x y z
N MET A 1 -4.12 100.97 54.96
CA MET A 1 -3.83 99.55 55.27
C MET A 1 -3.82 98.81 53.93
N LYS A 2 -2.64 98.34 53.47
CA LYS A 2 -2.51 97.47 52.28
C LYS A 2 -3.29 96.17 52.52
N ILE A 3 -3.77 95.52 51.45
CA ILE A 3 -3.55 94.10 51.12
C ILE A 3 -4.22 93.77 49.76
N GLN A 4 -3.35 93.47 48.78
CA GLN A 4 -3.42 92.42 47.76
C GLN A 4 -4.79 92.01 47.17
N GLN A 5 -5.01 92.36 45.90
CA GLN A 5 -5.75 91.51 44.98
C GLN A 5 -4.76 90.69 44.16
N SER A 6 -4.86 89.37 44.27
CA SER A 6 -4.16 88.38 43.47
C SER A 6 -4.76 88.33 42.06
N VAL A 7 -3.91 88.24 41.05
CA VAL A 7 -4.28 87.99 39.65
C VAL A 7 -4.26 86.47 39.42
N PRO A 8 -5.40 85.80 39.16
CA PRO A 8 -5.39 84.46 38.61
C PRO A 8 -5.49 84.55 37.09
N GLY A 9 -4.59 83.92 36.33
CA GLY A 9 -4.84 83.82 34.88
C GLY A 9 -3.69 83.53 33.91
N ILE A 10 -2.48 83.16 34.34
CA ILE A 10 -1.38 82.85 33.40
C ILE A 10 -0.90 81.39 33.50
N GLU A 11 -0.88 80.76 34.69
CA GLU A 11 -0.49 79.35 34.83
C GLU A 11 -1.53 78.37 34.26
N ASP A 12 -2.83 78.63 34.41
CA ASP A 12 -3.89 77.72 33.97
C ASP A 12 -4.00 77.60 32.44
N GLN A 13 -3.64 78.63 31.67
CA GLN A 13 -3.68 78.59 30.19
C GLN A 13 -2.52 77.79 29.59
N ALA A 14 -1.32 77.86 30.18
CA ALA A 14 -0.17 77.08 29.73
C ALA A 14 -0.35 75.57 30.00
N ALA A 15 -0.90 75.22 31.17
CA ALA A 15 -1.22 73.83 31.53
C ALA A 15 -2.27 73.22 30.59
N ASN A 16 -3.31 73.96 30.24
CA ASN A 16 -4.40 73.48 29.38
C ASN A 16 -3.96 73.26 27.91
N THR A 17 -2.96 74.02 27.45
CA THR A 17 -2.38 73.88 26.10
C THR A 17 -1.47 72.66 25.99
N ASN A 18 -0.65 72.40 27.01
CA ASN A 18 0.18 71.19 27.12
C ASN A 18 -0.67 69.90 27.19
N VAL A 19 -1.79 69.92 27.90
CA VAL A 19 -2.70 68.75 28.00
C VAL A 19 -3.36 68.44 26.64
N LYS A 20 -3.74 69.45 25.86
CA LYS A 20 -4.30 69.27 24.50
C LYS A 20 -3.27 68.73 23.51
N GLN A 21 -2.03 69.24 23.57
CA GLN A 21 -0.93 68.74 22.74
C GLN A 21 -0.53 67.30 23.10
N LEU A 22 -0.45 66.97 24.39
CA LEU A 22 -0.17 65.62 24.85
C LEU A 22 -1.27 64.63 24.44
N ARG A 23 -2.55 65.03 24.56
CA ARG A 23 -3.68 64.24 24.05
C ARG A 23 -3.58 64.01 22.54
N GLY A 24 -3.26 65.05 21.77
CA GLY A 24 -3.04 64.93 20.32
C GLY A 24 -1.91 63.97 19.97
N LEU A 25 -0.80 64.03 20.71
CA LEU A 25 0.34 63.12 20.54
C LEU A 25 -0.05 61.66 20.85
N ILE A 26 -0.81 61.44 21.94
CA ILE A 26 -1.30 60.11 22.31
C ILE A 26 -2.21 59.53 21.22
N TRP A 27 -3.11 60.34 20.65
CA TRP A 27 -3.96 59.92 19.53
C TRP A 27 -3.15 59.58 18.27
N MET A 28 -2.15 60.40 17.93
CA MET A 28 -1.25 60.12 16.80
C MET A 28 -0.45 58.82 16.99
N CYS A 29 0.08 58.60 18.19
CA CYS A 29 0.78 57.36 18.54
C CYS A 29 -0.16 56.15 18.50
N ALA A 30 -1.39 56.27 18.99
CA ALA A 30 -2.38 55.20 18.94
C ALA A 30 -2.76 54.84 17.50
N ILE A 31 -2.97 55.83 16.63
CA ILE A 31 -3.26 55.62 15.21
C ILE A 31 -2.07 54.94 14.51
N LEU A 32 -0.85 55.40 14.80
CA LEU A 32 0.37 54.79 14.24
C LEU A 32 0.52 53.32 14.67
N LEU A 33 0.27 53.02 15.95
CA LEU A 33 0.33 51.64 16.47
C LEU A 33 -0.71 50.73 15.81
N ILE A 34 -1.94 51.23 15.59
CA ILE A 34 -2.98 50.48 14.88
C ILE A 34 -2.57 50.22 13.43
N LEU A 35 -2.02 51.22 12.73
CA LEU A 35 -1.51 51.07 11.36
C LEU A 35 -0.38 50.05 11.26
N VAL A 36 0.55 50.05 12.21
CA VAL A 36 1.65 49.08 12.25
C VAL A 36 1.13 47.68 12.57
N ALA A 37 0.23 47.56 13.55
CA ALA A 37 -0.35 46.26 13.91
C ALA A 37 -1.17 45.65 12.77
N THR A 38 -1.97 46.46 12.07
CA THR A 38 -2.78 46.01 10.92
C THR A 38 -1.92 45.63 9.72
N THR A 39 -0.87 46.39 9.42
CA THR A 39 0.07 46.04 8.34
C THR A 39 0.86 44.77 8.68
N ALA A 40 1.31 44.60 9.93
CA ALA A 40 1.96 43.37 10.39
C ALA A 40 1.01 42.16 10.33
N ALA A 41 -0.24 42.30 10.77
CA ALA A 41 -1.24 41.24 10.69
C ALA A 41 -1.56 40.87 9.24
N TYR A 42 -1.69 41.86 8.35
CA TYR A 42 -1.88 41.63 6.92
C TYR A 42 -0.68 40.90 6.30
N PHE A 43 0.54 41.28 6.68
CA PHE A 43 1.75 40.61 6.20
C PHE A 43 1.85 39.16 6.69
N VAL A 44 1.53 38.89 7.96
CA VAL A 44 1.46 37.52 8.49
C VAL A 44 0.39 36.69 7.76
N TRP A 45 -0.79 37.27 7.52
CA TRP A 45 -1.85 36.61 6.76
C TRP A 45 -1.44 36.31 5.31
N LEU A 46 -0.78 37.27 4.63
CA LEU A 46 -0.26 37.11 3.28
C LEU A 46 0.79 35.98 3.20
N MET A 47 1.69 35.92 4.18
CA MET A 47 2.71 34.86 4.26
C MET A 47 2.09 33.48 4.54
N SER A 48 1.03 33.40 5.35
CA SER A 48 0.28 32.16 5.59
C SER A 48 -0.40 31.63 4.32
N GLN A 49 -1.05 32.50 3.53
CA GLN A 49 -1.70 32.13 2.26
C GLN A 49 -0.69 31.61 1.22
N ASN A 50 0.48 32.26 1.11
CA ASN A 50 1.53 31.84 0.19
C ASN A 50 2.12 30.46 0.53
N ASN A 51 2.23 30.14 1.82
CA ASN A 51 2.76 28.86 2.26
C ASN A 51 1.76 27.70 1.98
N GLU A 52 0.45 27.95 2.11
CA GLU A 52 -0.56 26.98 1.69
C GLU A 52 -0.58 26.76 0.17
N LEU A 53 -0.49 27.83 -0.65
CA LEU A 53 -0.43 27.71 -2.11
C LEU A 53 0.83 26.95 -2.59
N ALA A 54 1.99 27.23 -2.00
CA ALA A 54 3.22 26.50 -2.28
C ALA A 54 3.13 25.01 -1.88
N SER A 55 2.54 24.72 -0.70
CA SER A 55 2.24 23.34 -0.26
C SER A 55 1.17 22.65 -1.12
N ASN A 56 0.36 23.41 -1.87
CA ASN A 56 -0.76 22.91 -2.64
C ASN A 56 -0.46 22.54 -4.10
N SER A 57 0.68 22.95 -4.65
CA SER A 57 1.06 22.60 -6.02
C SER A 57 1.74 21.23 -6.11
N LEU A 58 1.34 20.40 -7.08
CA LEU A 58 2.02 19.14 -7.38
C LEU A 58 3.32 19.45 -8.13
N ARG A 59 4.47 19.16 -7.52
CA ARG A 59 5.77 19.29 -8.17
C ARG A 59 6.29 17.93 -8.63
N ILE A 60 6.35 17.75 -9.94
CA ILE A 60 6.90 16.56 -10.60
C ILE A 60 8.28 16.93 -11.16
N LEU A 61 9.33 16.22 -10.76
CA LEU A 61 10.70 16.37 -11.24
C LEU A 61 10.98 15.38 -12.35
N ASP A 62 11.28 15.89 -13.54
CA ASP A 62 11.69 15.08 -14.68
C ASP A 62 13.08 14.47 -14.47
N ARG A 63 13.41 13.47 -15.29
CA ARG A 63 14.68 12.74 -15.23
C ARG A 63 15.93 13.63 -15.24
N SER A 64 15.92 14.66 -16.08
CA SER A 64 17.01 15.61 -16.17
C SER A 64 17.20 16.42 -14.88
N GLU A 65 16.13 16.65 -14.12
CA GLU A 65 16.17 17.45 -12.90
C GLU A 65 16.76 16.69 -11.73
N TRP A 66 16.57 15.37 -11.66
CA TRP A 66 17.22 14.51 -10.66
C TRP A 66 18.50 13.83 -11.18
N LEU A 67 19.03 14.28 -12.33
CA LEU A 67 20.29 13.79 -12.92
C LEU A 67 20.28 12.27 -13.15
N GLY A 68 19.15 11.74 -13.59
CA GLY A 68 18.98 10.32 -13.88
C GLY A 68 19.64 9.88 -15.17
N GLU A 69 20.21 8.67 -15.16
CA GLU A 69 20.78 8.06 -16.36
C GLU A 69 19.68 7.74 -17.39
N PRO A 70 19.95 7.80 -18.70
CA PRO A 70 18.96 7.42 -19.70
C PRO A 70 18.64 5.91 -19.61
N PRO A 71 17.38 5.50 -19.89
CA PRO A 71 17.04 4.09 -19.95
C PRO A 71 17.78 3.39 -21.10
N THR A 72 18.22 2.15 -20.89
CA THR A 72 18.85 1.33 -21.96
C THR A 72 17.82 0.73 -22.92
N GLY A 73 16.54 0.79 -22.57
CA GLY A 73 15.41 0.39 -23.40
C GLY A 73 14.09 0.55 -22.66
N PHE A 74 12.97 0.53 -23.39
CA PHE A 74 11.64 0.51 -22.77
C PHE A 74 10.60 -0.12 -23.69
N THR A 75 9.54 -0.65 -23.07
CA THR A 75 8.33 -1.10 -23.76
C THR A 75 7.22 -0.10 -23.48
N LEU A 76 6.42 0.22 -24.49
CA LEU A 76 5.30 1.15 -24.34
C LEU A 76 4.19 0.56 -23.44
N LEU A 77 3.68 1.41 -22.55
CA LEU A 77 2.51 1.14 -21.73
C LEU A 77 1.26 1.67 -22.42
N ARG A 78 0.27 0.79 -22.61
CA ARG A 78 -1.01 1.17 -23.22
C ARG A 78 -1.83 1.96 -22.20
N THR A 79 -2.16 3.20 -22.54
CA THR A 79 -2.95 4.11 -21.70
C THR A 79 -4.35 4.33 -22.31
N PRO A 80 -5.38 4.64 -21.48
CA PRO A 80 -5.33 4.76 -20.03
C PRO A 80 -5.19 3.41 -19.33
N VAL A 81 -4.44 3.39 -18.22
CA VAL A 81 -4.24 2.21 -17.39
C VAL A 81 -5.26 2.20 -16.25
N SER A 82 -5.82 1.04 -15.92
CA SER A 82 -6.86 0.92 -14.89
C SER A 82 -6.34 0.46 -13.53
N ASN A 83 -5.03 0.31 -13.34
CA ASN A 83 -4.44 -0.24 -12.12
C ASN A 83 -3.22 0.57 -11.69
N VAL A 84 -3.16 0.90 -10.40
CA VAL A 84 -2.01 1.52 -9.74
C VAL A 84 -1.51 0.58 -8.65
N ILE A 85 -0.21 0.29 -8.64
CA ILE A 85 0.43 -0.55 -7.61
C ILE A 85 1.38 0.31 -6.79
N ILE A 86 1.13 0.39 -5.49
CA ILE A 86 1.92 1.15 -4.53
C ILE A 86 3.02 0.27 -3.92
N HIS A 87 4.20 0.87 -3.80
CA HIS A 87 5.40 0.28 -3.22
C HIS A 87 5.98 1.21 -2.16
N HIS A 88 6.89 0.68 -1.35
CA HIS A 88 7.96 1.46 -0.74
C HIS A 88 9.29 1.07 -1.37
N THR A 89 10.33 1.88 -1.20
CA THR A 89 11.66 1.57 -1.71
C THR A 89 12.47 0.67 -0.77
N ALA A 90 12.03 0.52 0.48
CA ALA A 90 12.79 -0.16 1.54
C ALA A 90 14.19 0.46 1.75
N THR A 91 14.31 1.76 1.48
CA THR A 91 15.51 2.55 1.74
C THR A 91 15.29 3.43 2.97
N GLU A 92 16.33 4.14 3.39
CA GLU A 92 16.15 5.35 4.19
C GLU A 92 15.26 6.36 3.45
N GLY A 93 14.53 7.16 4.22
CA GLY A 93 13.74 8.27 3.69
C GLY A 93 14.61 9.39 3.12
N CYS A 94 13.94 10.47 2.72
CA CYS A 94 14.57 11.71 2.28
C CYS A 94 13.62 12.88 2.56
N ASP A 95 14.10 13.91 3.26
CA ASP A 95 13.25 15.04 3.67
C ASP A 95 13.54 16.33 2.89
N THR A 96 14.63 16.34 2.11
CA THR A 96 15.06 17.45 1.27
C THR A 96 15.26 16.99 -0.18
N GLU A 97 15.15 17.93 -1.13
CA GLU A 97 15.20 17.62 -2.57
C GLU A 97 16.50 16.94 -2.97
N ASP A 98 17.64 17.44 -2.49
CA ASP A 98 18.98 16.96 -2.77
C ASP A 98 19.18 15.52 -2.27
N VAL A 99 18.68 15.21 -1.08
CA VAL A 99 18.71 13.85 -0.53
C VAL A 99 17.80 12.93 -1.33
N CYS A 100 16.61 13.38 -1.72
CA CYS A 100 15.71 12.59 -2.55
C CYS A 100 16.28 12.35 -3.96
N ILE A 101 16.93 13.33 -4.57
CA ILE A 101 17.69 13.18 -5.83
C ILE A 101 18.79 12.14 -5.67
N TYR A 102 19.54 12.19 -4.57
CA TYR A 102 20.55 11.17 -4.26
C TYR A 102 19.93 9.77 -4.13
N ARG A 103 18.81 9.62 -3.41
CA ARG A 103 18.08 8.33 -3.30
C ARG A 103 17.61 7.82 -4.66
N MET A 104 17.06 8.68 -5.50
CA MET A 104 16.63 8.34 -6.87
C MET A 104 17.76 7.72 -7.68
N ARG A 105 18.94 8.36 -7.68
CA ARG A 105 20.12 7.88 -8.41
C ARG A 105 20.63 6.55 -7.86
N MET A 106 20.66 6.39 -6.53
CA MET A 106 21.04 5.12 -5.89
C MET A 106 20.11 3.98 -6.27
N ILE A 107 18.78 4.21 -6.23
CA ILE A 107 17.78 3.21 -6.60
C ILE A 107 17.89 2.85 -8.08
N GLN A 108 18.08 3.84 -8.96
CA GLN A 108 18.30 3.60 -10.39
C GLN A 108 19.54 2.74 -10.63
N SER A 109 20.68 3.14 -10.04
CA SER A 109 21.95 2.44 -10.20
C SER A 109 21.85 1.00 -9.73
N PHE A 110 21.23 0.75 -8.56
CA PHE A 110 20.99 -0.61 -8.07
C PHE A 110 20.12 -1.44 -9.03
N HIS A 111 19.01 -0.87 -9.53
CA HIS A 111 18.14 -1.58 -10.46
C HIS A 111 18.84 -1.92 -11.79
N MET A 112 19.63 -1.01 -12.33
CA MET A 112 20.31 -1.23 -13.62
C MET A 112 21.54 -2.13 -13.47
N ALA A 113 22.41 -1.85 -12.49
CA ALA A 113 23.68 -2.55 -12.32
C ALA A 113 23.53 -3.91 -11.63
N SER A 114 22.61 -4.04 -10.65
CA SER A 114 22.48 -5.25 -9.84
C SER A 114 21.30 -6.15 -10.27
N LEU A 115 20.18 -5.57 -10.71
CA LEU A 115 19.00 -6.35 -11.14
C LEU A 115 18.91 -6.54 -12.65
N GLY A 116 19.79 -5.91 -13.43
CA GLY A 116 19.78 -5.98 -14.90
C GLY A 116 18.55 -5.34 -15.53
N PHE A 117 17.91 -4.39 -14.82
CA PHE A 117 16.77 -3.67 -15.38
C PHE A 117 17.24 -2.66 -16.42
N THR A 118 16.35 -2.33 -17.35
CA THR A 118 16.61 -1.32 -18.39
C THR A 118 16.64 0.11 -17.84
N ASP A 119 16.10 0.30 -16.64
CA ASP A 119 15.95 1.58 -15.94
C ASP A 119 15.48 1.30 -14.50
N ILE A 120 15.30 2.34 -13.69
CA ILE A 120 14.61 2.29 -12.40
C ILE A 120 13.27 1.54 -12.52
N GLY A 121 12.99 0.56 -11.66
CA GLY A 121 11.84 -0.34 -11.81
C GLY A 121 10.46 0.32 -11.74
N TYR A 122 10.34 1.48 -11.10
CA TYR A 122 9.08 2.17 -10.85
C TYR A 122 8.76 3.24 -11.90
N ASN A 123 7.47 3.52 -12.13
CA ASN A 123 7.04 4.62 -13.00
C ASN A 123 7.27 5.97 -12.35
N PHE A 124 6.87 6.09 -11.08
CA PHE A 124 7.06 7.29 -10.28
C PHE A 124 7.52 6.94 -8.89
N LEU A 125 8.28 7.84 -8.28
CA LEU A 125 8.66 7.79 -6.88
C LEU A 125 8.21 9.06 -6.18
N VAL A 126 7.87 8.97 -4.90
CA VAL A 126 7.43 10.12 -4.11
C VAL A 126 8.39 10.30 -2.95
N GLY A 127 9.05 11.44 -2.87
CA GLY A 127 10.01 11.77 -1.82
C GLY A 127 9.33 12.15 -0.52
N GLY A 128 10.02 11.96 0.61
CA GLY A 128 9.59 12.49 1.90
C GLY A 128 9.67 14.02 1.94
N ASP A 129 10.21 14.68 0.92
CA ASP A 129 10.12 16.12 0.68
C ASP A 129 8.77 16.55 0.04
N GLY A 130 7.89 15.61 -0.31
CA GLY A 130 6.58 15.85 -0.88
C GLY A 130 6.56 16.08 -2.39
N LYS A 131 7.67 15.81 -3.08
CA LYS A 131 7.76 15.90 -4.54
C LYS A 131 7.63 14.53 -5.20
N VAL A 132 7.22 14.54 -6.46
CA VAL A 132 7.18 13.35 -7.30
C VAL A 132 8.40 13.35 -8.21
N TYR A 133 9.06 12.21 -8.34
CA TYR A 133 10.21 12.01 -9.19
C TYR A 133 9.83 11.04 -10.32
N VAL A 134 10.05 11.46 -11.56
CA VAL A 134 9.76 10.64 -12.74
C VAL A 134 10.80 9.54 -12.85
N GLY A 135 10.37 8.29 -12.63
CA GLY A 135 11.14 7.11 -13.01
C GLY A 135 10.90 6.80 -14.48
N ARG A 136 10.24 5.68 -14.78
CA ARG A 136 9.86 5.32 -16.15
C ARG A 136 8.75 6.21 -16.73
N GLY A 137 8.05 6.97 -15.89
CA GLY A 137 7.00 7.90 -16.30
C GLY A 137 5.73 7.21 -16.80
N TRP A 138 4.91 7.97 -17.51
CA TRP A 138 3.55 7.56 -17.93
C TRP A 138 3.50 6.56 -19.08
N HIS A 139 4.54 6.53 -19.92
CA HIS A 139 4.49 5.89 -21.23
C HIS A 139 5.24 4.56 -21.31
N ALA A 140 6.07 4.24 -20.31
CA ALA A 140 6.87 3.04 -20.30
C ALA A 140 6.37 2.04 -19.25
N GLN A 141 6.41 0.75 -19.59
CA GLN A 141 6.06 -0.32 -18.66
C GLN A 141 7.06 -0.39 -17.51
N GLY A 142 6.52 -0.57 -16.30
CA GLY A 142 7.32 -0.78 -15.10
C GLY A 142 8.04 -2.13 -15.05
N GLN A 143 9.18 -2.19 -14.35
CA GLN A 143 9.85 -3.44 -13.94
C GLN A 143 9.75 -3.64 -12.41
N HIS A 144 8.65 -3.21 -11.80
CA HIS A 144 8.42 -3.27 -10.35
C HIS A 144 7.89 -4.64 -9.88
N ILE A 145 7.13 -5.34 -10.72
CA ILE A 145 6.67 -6.72 -10.47
C ILE A 145 6.60 -7.44 -11.81
N ASN A 146 7.25 -8.60 -11.90
CA ASN A 146 7.23 -9.43 -13.10
C ASN A 146 5.78 -9.70 -13.56
N GLY A 147 5.51 -9.28 -14.80
CA GLY A 147 4.23 -9.42 -15.51
C GLY A 147 3.23 -8.26 -15.31
N TYR A 148 3.34 -7.45 -14.26
CA TYR A 148 2.34 -6.39 -14.01
C TYR A 148 2.65 -5.07 -14.74
N GLY A 149 3.88 -4.92 -15.27
CA GLY A 149 4.31 -3.73 -16.02
C GLY A 149 3.41 -3.32 -17.20
N PRO A 150 2.86 -4.25 -18.02
CA PRO A 150 1.94 -3.93 -19.13
C PRO A 150 0.54 -3.47 -18.70
N VAL A 151 0.14 -3.73 -17.45
CA VAL A 151 -1.27 -3.56 -16.99
C VAL A 151 -1.41 -2.59 -15.83
N SER A 152 -0.32 -1.98 -15.36
CA SER A 152 -0.33 -1.11 -14.18
C SER A 152 0.69 0.04 -14.27
N LEU A 153 0.40 1.11 -13.53
CA LEU A 153 1.40 2.12 -13.16
C LEU A 153 1.87 1.88 -11.73
N SER A 154 3.16 2.08 -11.49
CA SER A 154 3.76 1.91 -10.17
C SER A 154 4.18 3.24 -9.54
N ILE A 155 3.82 3.40 -8.26
CA ILE A 155 4.23 4.55 -7.46
C ILE A 155 4.95 4.02 -6.22
N ALA A 156 6.23 4.33 -6.07
CA ALA A 156 7.01 3.93 -4.90
C ALA A 156 7.24 5.11 -3.94
N PHE A 157 6.93 4.92 -2.67
CA PHE A 157 7.25 5.89 -1.62
C PHE A 157 8.71 5.68 -1.21
N ILE A 158 9.54 6.73 -1.31
CA ILE A 158 10.94 6.67 -0.89
C ILE A 158 10.97 6.59 0.64
N GLY A 159 11.45 5.47 1.17
CA GLY A 159 11.50 5.18 2.61
C GLY A 159 11.12 3.73 2.94
N THR A 160 11.02 3.47 4.26
CA THR A 160 10.62 2.17 4.82
C THR A 160 9.48 2.37 5.83
N PHE A 161 8.27 1.91 5.47
CA PHE A 161 7.05 2.18 6.25
C PHE A 161 6.53 0.96 7.02
N GLY A 162 7.45 0.14 7.53
CA GLY A 162 7.12 -1.02 8.37
C GLY A 162 6.52 -0.59 9.71
N ASN A 163 7.23 0.28 10.42
CA ASN A 163 6.83 0.73 11.77
C ASN A 163 6.36 2.19 11.81
N GLU A 164 6.74 2.99 10.81
CA GLU A 164 6.43 4.41 10.73
C GLU A 164 5.58 4.72 9.49
N ALA A 165 4.63 5.62 9.64
CA ALA A 165 3.81 6.08 8.52
C ALA A 165 4.57 7.10 7.66
N PRO A 166 4.35 7.15 6.34
CA PRO A 166 4.88 8.23 5.52
C PRO A 166 4.33 9.58 5.93
N PRO A 167 5.10 10.67 5.79
CA PRO A 167 4.60 12.01 6.02
C PRO A 167 3.37 12.34 5.18
N ASN A 168 2.44 13.11 5.76
CA ASN A 168 1.16 13.42 5.10
C ASN A 168 1.33 14.10 3.74
N HIS A 169 2.35 14.95 3.57
CA HIS A 169 2.63 15.60 2.27
C HIS A 169 3.11 14.60 1.21
N GLN A 170 3.86 13.56 1.57
CA GLN A 170 4.23 12.48 0.67
C GLN A 170 2.99 11.72 0.18
N VAL A 171 2.05 11.41 1.08
CA VAL A 171 0.77 10.79 0.72
C VAL A 171 -0.08 11.70 -0.18
N ARG A 172 -0.16 13.00 0.13
CA ARG A 172 -0.88 13.97 -0.71
C ARG A 172 -0.29 14.08 -2.11
N ALA A 173 1.04 14.07 -2.23
CA ALA A 173 1.72 14.12 -3.53
C ALA A 173 1.39 12.90 -4.39
N ALA A 174 1.38 11.69 -3.81
CA ALA A 174 0.95 10.48 -4.51
C ALA A 174 -0.50 10.54 -4.99
N LYS A 175 -1.42 11.04 -4.15
CA LYS A 175 -2.84 11.21 -4.51
C LYS A 175 -3.01 12.21 -5.66
N ARG A 176 -2.36 13.38 -5.56
CA ARG A 176 -2.37 14.39 -6.62
C ARG A 176 -1.76 13.88 -7.93
N LEU A 177 -0.72 13.06 -7.87
CA LEU A 177 -0.16 12.41 -9.04
C LEU A 177 -1.18 11.51 -9.74
N MET A 178 -1.95 10.73 -8.98
CA MET A 178 -3.00 9.89 -9.56
C MET A 178 -4.13 10.73 -10.18
N ASP A 179 -4.54 11.82 -9.52
CA ASP A 179 -5.53 12.76 -10.06
C ASP A 179 -5.04 13.41 -11.36
N GLU A 180 -3.76 13.79 -11.40
CA GLU A 180 -3.10 14.30 -12.61
C GLU A 180 -3.04 13.24 -13.71
N GLY A 181 -2.79 11.97 -13.35
CA GLY A 181 -2.86 10.85 -14.27
C GLY A 181 -4.23 10.68 -14.92
N VAL A 182 -5.31 10.87 -14.17
CA VAL A 182 -6.69 10.87 -14.70
C VAL A 182 -6.90 12.06 -15.63
N ARG A 183 -6.50 13.28 -15.21
CA ARG A 183 -6.59 14.50 -16.02
C ARG A 183 -5.88 14.36 -17.37
N LEU A 184 -4.70 13.74 -17.37
CA LEU A 184 -3.87 13.50 -18.55
C LEU A 184 -4.30 12.27 -19.39
N HIS A 185 -5.41 11.62 -19.03
CA HIS A 185 -5.90 10.38 -19.66
C HIS A 185 -4.86 9.24 -19.65
N LYS A 186 -3.95 9.24 -18.66
CA LYS A 186 -2.97 8.17 -18.43
C LYS A 186 -3.53 7.10 -17.50
N LEU A 187 -4.39 7.50 -16.57
CA LEU A 187 -5.17 6.61 -15.71
C LEU A 187 -6.65 6.68 -16.10
N HIS A 188 -7.31 5.53 -16.07
CA HIS A 188 -8.76 5.46 -16.24
C HIS A 188 -9.43 6.12 -15.02
N PRO A 189 -10.53 6.88 -15.14
CA PRO A 189 -11.19 7.52 -13.98
C PRO A 189 -11.56 6.54 -12.84
N ASP A 190 -11.98 5.33 -13.23
CA ASP A 190 -12.31 4.22 -12.33
C ASP A 190 -11.14 3.23 -12.13
N TYR A 191 -9.90 3.74 -12.04
CA TYR A 191 -8.75 2.89 -11.75
C TYR A 191 -8.84 2.27 -10.35
N HIS A 192 -8.10 1.19 -10.11
CA HIS A 192 -8.00 0.53 -8.81
C HIS A 192 -6.59 0.68 -8.22
N ILE A 193 -6.50 0.78 -6.90
CA ILE A 193 -5.25 0.90 -6.14
C ILE A 193 -4.98 -0.42 -5.43
N TYR A 194 -3.76 -0.91 -5.62
CA TYR A 194 -3.25 -2.14 -5.04
C TYR A 194 -1.94 -1.87 -4.30
N ALA A 195 -1.64 -2.71 -3.32
CA ALA A 195 -0.36 -2.79 -2.64
C ALA A 195 0.47 -3.94 -3.21
N HIS A 196 1.79 -3.77 -3.32
CA HIS A 196 2.69 -4.82 -3.82
C HIS A 196 2.50 -6.16 -3.09
N ARG A 197 2.34 -6.15 -1.76
CA ARG A 197 2.11 -7.36 -0.94
C ARG A 197 0.88 -8.19 -1.30
N GLN A 198 -0.14 -7.59 -1.95
CA GLN A 198 -1.31 -8.35 -2.43
C GLN A 198 -0.98 -9.22 -3.65
N LEU A 199 0.09 -8.89 -4.39
CA LEU A 199 0.47 -9.53 -5.65
C LEU A 199 1.74 -10.39 -5.52
N ARG A 200 2.62 -10.09 -4.56
CA ARG A 200 3.86 -10.85 -4.30
C ARG A 200 4.11 -11.03 -2.79
N PRO A 201 4.85 -12.08 -2.39
CA PRO A 201 5.25 -12.29 -1.00
C PRO A 201 6.34 -11.29 -0.57
N THR A 202 5.93 -10.06 -0.26
CA THR A 202 6.82 -8.97 0.15
C THR A 202 6.15 -8.15 1.24
N GLU A 203 6.95 -7.46 2.05
CA GLU A 203 6.43 -6.48 3.01
C GLU A 203 6.02 -5.16 2.34
N SER A 204 6.48 -4.87 1.12
CA SER A 204 6.14 -3.62 0.41
C SER A 204 4.62 -3.47 0.25
N PRO A 205 4.01 -2.31 0.55
CA PRO A 205 4.62 -0.98 0.77
C PRO A 205 4.96 -0.64 2.24
N GLY A 206 5.04 -1.64 3.12
CA GLY A 206 5.20 -1.46 4.57
C GLY A 206 3.84 -1.46 5.29
N GLN A 207 3.83 -1.87 6.55
CA GLN A 207 2.60 -2.10 7.31
C GLN A 207 1.81 -0.79 7.51
N LYS A 208 2.47 0.30 7.91
CA LYS A 208 1.79 1.58 8.16
C LYS A 208 1.24 2.22 6.90
N LEU A 209 1.96 2.14 5.78
CA LEU A 209 1.44 2.63 4.50
C LEU A 209 0.29 1.74 4.00
N PHE A 210 0.37 0.42 4.16
CA PHE A 210 -0.72 -0.49 3.80
C PHE A 210 -2.01 -0.17 4.57
N GLU A 211 -1.93 -0.02 5.89
CA GLU A 211 -3.08 0.37 6.75
C GLU A 211 -3.71 1.70 6.30
N LEU A 212 -2.88 2.69 5.95
CA LEU A 212 -3.36 3.97 5.43
C LEU A 212 -4.06 3.83 4.07
N MET A 213 -3.52 3.00 3.17
CA MET A 213 -4.06 2.79 1.83
C MET A 213 -5.43 2.13 1.83
N GLN A 214 -5.74 1.29 2.82
CA GLN A 214 -7.06 0.65 2.95
C GLN A 214 -8.21 1.68 3.06
N HIS A 215 -7.90 2.90 3.49
CA HIS A 215 -8.85 4.00 3.61
C HIS A 215 -8.86 4.95 2.39
N TRP A 216 -8.09 4.66 1.35
CA TRP A 216 -8.03 5.52 0.16
C TRP A 216 -9.23 5.26 -0.77
N PRO A 217 -9.71 6.30 -1.48
CA PRO A 217 -10.65 6.07 -2.56
C PRO A 217 -10.00 5.16 -3.61
N ARG A 218 -10.79 4.25 -4.20
CA ARG A 218 -10.34 3.28 -5.21
C ARG A 218 -9.38 2.19 -4.69
N TRP A 219 -9.17 2.06 -3.37
CA TRP A 219 -8.55 0.86 -2.80
C TRP A 219 -9.38 -0.38 -3.11
N THR A 220 -8.71 -1.51 -3.40
CA THR A 220 -9.40 -2.79 -3.55
C THR A 220 -8.65 -3.93 -2.86
N GLU A 221 -9.42 -4.78 -2.18
CA GLU A 221 -8.91 -6.01 -1.57
C GLU A 221 -8.87 -7.17 -2.58
N ASP A 222 -9.77 -7.15 -3.57
CA ASP A 222 -9.87 -8.19 -4.60
C ASP A 222 -8.86 -7.96 -5.73
N VAL A 223 -7.81 -8.77 -5.73
CA VAL A 223 -6.76 -8.76 -6.77
C VAL A 223 -7.01 -9.73 -7.92
N THR A 224 -8.13 -10.44 -7.93
CA THR A 224 -8.43 -11.50 -8.90
C THR A 224 -8.43 -10.96 -10.33
N ALA A 225 -9.14 -9.85 -10.55
CA ALA A 225 -9.21 -9.22 -11.87
C ALA A 225 -7.81 -8.82 -12.39
N LEU A 226 -6.97 -8.24 -11.53
CA LEU A 226 -5.62 -7.84 -11.87
C LEU A 226 -4.69 -9.05 -12.14
N ARG A 227 -4.83 -10.14 -11.39
CA ARG A 227 -4.09 -11.39 -11.63
C ARG A 227 -4.44 -12.01 -12.98
N ARG A 228 -5.73 -12.03 -13.35
CA ARG A 228 -6.20 -12.51 -14.65
C ARG A 228 -5.61 -11.71 -15.82
N LEU A 229 -5.55 -10.38 -15.70
CA LEU A 229 -4.97 -9.52 -16.74
C LEU A 229 -3.48 -9.80 -17.00
N ASN A 230 -2.75 -10.25 -15.99
CA ASN A 230 -1.34 -10.59 -16.10
C ASN A 230 -1.12 -12.08 -16.48
N ASN A 231 -2.18 -12.90 -16.64
CA ASN A 231 -2.04 -14.36 -16.61
C ASN A 231 -1.16 -14.83 -15.44
N ALA A 232 -1.14 -14.07 -14.33
CA ALA A 232 -0.26 -14.35 -13.22
C ALA A 232 -0.70 -15.67 -12.60
N PRO A 233 0.20 -16.67 -12.48
CA PRO A 233 -0.16 -17.94 -11.88
C PRO A 233 -0.61 -17.69 -10.44
N LEU A 234 -1.52 -18.54 -9.96
CA LEU A 234 -1.91 -18.58 -8.56
C LEU A 234 -0.68 -18.51 -7.66
N ARG A 235 -0.80 -17.72 -6.59
CA ARG A 235 0.29 -17.57 -5.62
C ARG A 235 0.34 -18.80 -4.73
N PHE A 236 1.12 -19.79 -5.15
CA PHE A 236 1.42 -20.95 -4.31
C PHE A 236 2.49 -20.61 -3.27
N VAL A 237 2.19 -20.87 -2.00
CA VAL A 237 3.17 -20.86 -0.91
C VAL A 237 3.55 -22.31 -0.63
N ALA A 238 4.72 -22.71 -1.12
CA ALA A 238 5.24 -24.06 -0.94
C ALA A 238 5.50 -24.36 0.54
N ARG A 239 5.53 -25.65 0.91
CA ARG A 239 5.82 -26.13 2.27
C ARG A 239 7.05 -25.49 2.91
N ALA A 240 8.15 -25.38 2.16
CA ALA A 240 9.37 -24.74 2.63
C ALA A 240 9.17 -23.24 2.97
N ALA A 241 8.32 -22.53 2.22
CA ALA A 241 8.11 -21.10 2.39
C ALA A 241 7.27 -20.75 3.63
N TRP A 242 6.45 -21.69 4.13
CA TRP A 242 5.74 -21.53 5.40
C TRP A 242 6.37 -22.34 6.55
N LEU A 243 7.59 -22.86 6.35
CA LEU A 243 8.35 -23.63 7.34
C LEU A 243 7.56 -24.83 7.89
N ALA A 244 6.93 -25.56 6.98
CA ALA A 244 6.24 -26.81 7.29
C ALA A 244 7.21 -27.82 7.91
N GLN A 245 6.80 -28.46 9.00
CA GLN A 245 7.50 -29.67 9.42
C GLN A 245 7.28 -30.79 8.39
N PRO A 246 8.21 -31.74 8.25
CA PRO A 246 7.97 -32.97 7.50
C PRO A 246 6.76 -33.73 8.07
N ALA A 247 6.10 -34.53 7.23
CA ALA A 247 5.11 -35.48 7.73
C ALA A 247 5.78 -36.49 8.66
N LEU A 248 5.06 -36.93 9.70
CA LEU A 248 5.57 -37.94 10.65
C LEU A 248 5.87 -39.27 9.95
N GLU A 249 5.06 -39.60 8.94
CA GLU A 249 5.20 -40.80 8.11
C GLU A 249 5.01 -40.46 6.62
N ALA A 250 5.34 -41.41 5.74
CA ALA A 250 5.12 -41.26 4.31
C ALA A 250 3.62 -41.18 4.02
N LEU A 251 3.18 -40.06 3.43
CA LEU A 251 1.78 -39.83 3.14
C LEU A 251 1.24 -40.83 2.10
N PRO A 252 -0.01 -41.31 2.26
CA PRO A 252 -0.61 -42.24 1.31
C PRO A 252 -0.73 -41.60 -0.08
N PRO A 253 -0.28 -42.30 -1.14
CA PRO A 253 -0.39 -41.79 -2.50
C PRO A 253 -1.86 -41.76 -2.94
N TRP A 254 -2.22 -40.77 -3.73
CA TRP A 254 -3.59 -40.61 -4.20
C TRP A 254 -3.73 -40.89 -5.69
N THR A 255 -4.85 -41.53 -6.06
CA THR A 255 -5.13 -41.87 -7.46
C THR A 255 -5.72 -40.67 -8.20
N LEU A 256 -5.04 -40.23 -9.26
CA LEU A 256 -5.43 -39.09 -10.08
C LEU A 256 -6.05 -39.55 -11.40
N PRO A 257 -6.91 -38.74 -12.05
CA PRO A 257 -7.42 -37.44 -11.60
C PRO A 257 -8.48 -37.58 -10.50
N ALA A 258 -8.46 -36.63 -9.57
CA ALA A 258 -9.45 -36.52 -8.51
C ALA A 258 -10.86 -36.32 -9.10
N LYS A 259 -11.86 -37.00 -8.54
CA LYS A 259 -13.27 -36.88 -8.99
C LYS A 259 -14.16 -36.09 -8.04
N ASN A 260 -13.75 -35.92 -6.80
CA ASN A 260 -14.48 -35.15 -5.80
C ASN A 260 -13.61 -34.03 -5.25
N VAL A 261 -14.24 -32.92 -4.88
CA VAL A 261 -13.62 -31.80 -4.17
C VAL A 261 -14.48 -31.49 -2.95
N ARG A 262 -13.85 -31.16 -1.82
CA ARG A 262 -14.53 -30.70 -0.61
C ARG A 262 -13.93 -29.40 -0.13
N PHE A 263 -14.80 -28.45 0.20
CA PHE A 263 -14.44 -27.17 0.78
C PHE A 263 -14.68 -27.19 2.28
N VAL A 264 -13.66 -26.85 3.07
CA VAL A 264 -13.71 -26.95 4.53
C VAL A 264 -13.21 -25.65 5.15
N SER A 265 -13.95 -25.12 6.14
CA SER A 265 -13.44 -24.04 6.98
C SER A 265 -12.45 -24.62 7.99
N THR A 266 -11.30 -23.99 8.16
CA THR A 266 -10.30 -24.47 9.13
C THR A 266 -10.71 -24.19 10.57
N SER A 267 -11.77 -23.41 10.81
CA SER A 267 -12.22 -23.00 12.15
C SER A 267 -11.13 -22.29 12.96
N THR A 268 -10.21 -21.61 12.28
CA THR A 268 -9.14 -20.82 12.89
C THR A 268 -9.44 -19.34 12.78
N GLU A 269 -8.75 -18.51 13.56
CA GLU A 269 -8.78 -17.07 13.35
C GLU A 269 -8.38 -16.70 11.90
N SER A 270 -8.99 -15.64 11.36
CA SER A 270 -8.72 -15.15 10.01
C SER A 270 -7.30 -14.58 9.89
N CYS A 271 -6.86 -14.36 8.66
CA CYS A 271 -5.55 -13.80 8.37
C CYS A 271 -5.58 -12.97 7.08
N ASP A 272 -4.96 -11.78 7.12
CA ASP A 272 -5.01 -10.83 5.99
C ASP A 272 -3.63 -10.55 5.39
N THR A 273 -2.57 -10.99 6.07
CA THR A 273 -1.17 -10.86 5.62
C THR A 273 -0.52 -12.22 5.47
N GLN A 274 0.48 -12.33 4.60
CA GLN A 274 1.18 -13.60 4.41
C GLN A 274 1.82 -14.11 5.70
N ALA A 275 2.41 -13.23 6.51
CA ALA A 275 3.02 -13.60 7.78
C ALA A 275 2.00 -14.18 8.76
N SER A 276 0.83 -13.52 8.89
CA SER A 276 -0.27 -14.02 9.72
C SER A 276 -0.80 -15.35 9.19
N CYS A 277 -1.06 -15.48 7.89
CA CYS A 277 -1.53 -16.72 7.28
C CYS A 277 -0.50 -17.86 7.39
N THR A 278 0.79 -17.59 7.25
CA THR A 278 1.88 -18.55 7.49
C THR A 278 1.88 -19.02 8.94
N PHE A 279 1.69 -18.11 9.90
CA PHE A 279 1.58 -18.49 11.32
C PHE A 279 0.38 -19.42 11.55
N ARG A 280 -0.78 -19.13 10.95
CA ARG A 280 -1.97 -20.00 11.03
C ARG A 280 -1.76 -21.36 10.40
N MET A 281 -1.05 -21.44 9.27
CA MET A 281 -0.70 -22.71 8.64
C MET A 281 0.18 -23.59 9.54
N ARG A 282 1.19 -22.99 10.20
CA ARG A 282 2.04 -23.71 11.14
C ARG A 282 1.25 -24.21 12.35
N TYR A 283 0.39 -23.36 12.90
CA TYR A 283 -0.53 -23.74 13.97
C TYR A 283 -1.45 -24.89 13.56
N LEU A 284 -2.05 -24.85 12.36
CA LEU A 284 -2.91 -25.92 11.85
C LEU A 284 -2.18 -27.25 11.70
N GLN A 285 -0.94 -27.22 11.22
CA GLN A 285 -0.14 -28.42 11.09
C GLN A 285 0.14 -29.04 12.47
N THR A 286 0.54 -28.23 13.45
CA THR A 286 0.73 -28.68 14.84
C THR A 286 -0.57 -29.21 15.44
N LEU A 287 -1.70 -28.52 15.24
CA LEU A 287 -3.01 -28.95 15.74
C LEU A 287 -3.41 -30.32 15.18
N HIS A 288 -3.26 -30.52 13.88
CA HIS A 288 -3.60 -31.79 13.23
C HIS A 288 -2.72 -32.95 13.73
N ILE A 289 -1.43 -32.71 13.91
CA ILE A 289 -0.50 -33.74 14.39
C ILE A 289 -0.72 -34.05 15.87
N GLU A 290 -0.72 -33.03 16.72
CA GLU A 290 -0.68 -33.23 18.17
C GLU A 290 -2.06 -33.45 18.78
N SER A 291 -3.11 -32.84 18.22
CA SER A 291 -4.46 -32.89 18.80
C SER A 291 -5.41 -33.82 18.06
N PHE A 292 -5.23 -34.02 16.75
CA PHE A 292 -6.10 -34.88 15.93
C PHE A 292 -5.43 -36.17 15.46
N ASP A 293 -4.22 -36.46 15.96
CA ASP A 293 -3.48 -37.70 15.70
C ASP A 293 -3.36 -37.99 14.19
N LYS A 294 -3.00 -36.96 13.41
CA LYS A 294 -2.77 -37.06 11.95
C LYS A 294 -1.28 -37.08 11.65
N GLN A 295 -0.91 -37.73 10.55
CA GLN A 295 0.50 -37.79 10.13
C GLN A 295 1.05 -36.45 9.66
N ASP A 296 0.18 -35.56 9.18
CA ASP A 296 0.49 -34.21 8.71
C ASP A 296 -0.78 -33.35 8.68
N ILE A 297 -0.65 -32.08 8.30
CA ILE A 297 -1.79 -31.22 7.99
C ILE A 297 -2.77 -31.92 7.02
N ASN A 298 -3.94 -32.30 7.53
CA ASN A 298 -4.97 -33.02 6.80
C ASN A 298 -5.79 -32.19 5.77
N TYR A 299 -5.10 -31.42 4.93
CA TYR A 299 -5.67 -30.72 3.76
C TYR A 299 -4.74 -30.92 2.56
N ASN A 300 -5.26 -30.89 1.33
CA ASN A 300 -4.41 -30.86 0.14
C ASN A 300 -3.85 -29.44 -0.09
N PHE A 301 -4.74 -28.45 -0.02
CA PHE A 301 -4.43 -27.03 -0.15
C PHE A 301 -5.22 -26.22 0.86
N VAL A 302 -4.68 -25.08 1.28
CA VAL A 302 -5.38 -24.14 2.16
C VAL A 302 -5.33 -22.74 1.56
N VAL A 303 -6.47 -22.06 1.47
CA VAL A 303 -6.58 -20.71 0.92
C VAL A 303 -6.58 -19.69 2.05
N GLY A 304 -5.58 -18.81 2.05
CA GLY A 304 -5.44 -17.72 3.02
C GLY A 304 -6.32 -16.52 2.67
N GLY A 305 -6.66 -15.69 3.67
CA GLY A 305 -7.32 -14.41 3.43
C GLY A 305 -6.41 -13.38 2.72
N ASP A 306 -5.10 -13.61 2.73
CA ASP A 306 -4.11 -12.91 1.90
C ASP A 306 -4.20 -13.24 0.39
N GLY A 307 -5.12 -14.11 0.00
CA GLY A 307 -5.35 -14.53 -1.38
C GLY A 307 -4.28 -15.49 -1.93
N SER A 308 -3.52 -16.17 -1.07
CA SER A 308 -2.57 -17.21 -1.47
C SER A 308 -3.15 -18.62 -1.36
N VAL A 309 -2.58 -19.55 -2.12
CA VAL A 309 -2.80 -20.99 -1.95
C VAL A 309 -1.60 -21.60 -1.24
N TYR A 310 -1.78 -22.03 0.00
CA TYR A 310 -0.76 -22.73 0.76
C TYR A 310 -0.78 -24.21 0.40
N VAL A 311 0.38 -24.73 -0.02
CA VAL A 311 0.55 -26.16 -0.30
C VAL A 311 0.64 -26.90 1.02
N ALA A 312 -0.36 -27.72 1.31
CA ALA A 312 -0.38 -28.63 2.44
C ALA A 312 0.15 -30.00 1.98
N ARG A 313 -0.70 -31.03 1.82
CA ARG A 313 -0.29 -32.32 1.24
C ARG A 313 -0.07 -32.27 -0.28
N GLY A 314 -0.64 -31.26 -0.95
CA GLY A 314 -0.52 -31.09 -2.39
C GLY A 314 -1.42 -32.05 -3.19
N TRP A 315 -1.08 -32.26 -4.47
CA TRP A 315 -1.90 -33.04 -5.40
C TRP A 315 -1.72 -34.56 -5.28
N ASP A 316 -0.58 -35.01 -4.78
CA ASP A 316 -0.16 -36.41 -4.96
C ASP A 316 -0.43 -37.30 -3.72
N ALA A 317 -0.92 -36.70 -2.63
CA ALA A 317 -1.18 -37.38 -1.36
C ALA A 317 -2.63 -37.20 -0.92
N SER A 318 -3.22 -38.26 -0.37
CA SER A 318 -4.60 -38.22 0.13
C SER A 318 -4.67 -37.71 1.57
N CYS A 319 -5.85 -37.20 1.93
CA CYS A 319 -6.17 -36.89 3.31
C CYS A 319 -6.58 -38.14 4.09
N GLU A 320 -6.33 -38.12 5.39
CA GLU A 320 -6.76 -39.13 6.34
C GLU A 320 -8.22 -38.89 6.74
N SER A 321 -8.89 -39.95 7.20
CA SER A 321 -10.25 -39.86 7.71
C SER A 321 -10.33 -38.95 8.95
N ALA A 322 -11.50 -38.33 9.17
CA ALA A 322 -11.78 -37.56 10.37
C ALA A 322 -11.82 -38.45 11.63
N SER A 323 -12.31 -39.69 11.52
CA SER A 323 -12.44 -40.66 12.62
C SER A 323 -12.09 -42.08 12.17
N THR A 324 -11.96 -43.02 13.11
CA THR A 324 -11.74 -44.44 12.80
C THR A 324 -12.92 -45.11 12.10
N ASP A 325 -14.11 -44.53 12.23
CA ASP A 325 -15.37 -45.14 11.81
C ASP A 325 -15.88 -44.61 10.46
N GLU A 326 -15.27 -43.55 9.94
CA GLU A 326 -15.58 -42.99 8.62
C GLU A 326 -14.54 -43.39 7.57
N PRO A 327 -14.96 -43.75 6.36
CA PRO A 327 -14.02 -43.95 5.27
C PRO A 327 -13.34 -42.61 4.91
N PRO A 328 -12.04 -42.63 4.54
CA PRO A 328 -11.36 -41.43 4.10
C PRO A 328 -12.06 -40.83 2.87
N PHE A 329 -12.15 -39.50 2.84
CA PHE A 329 -12.74 -38.80 1.71
C PHE A 329 -11.88 -38.99 0.46
N ASP A 330 -12.45 -39.65 -0.55
CA ASP A 330 -11.80 -39.83 -1.86
C ASP A 330 -11.99 -38.58 -2.73
N GLY A 331 -11.19 -37.55 -2.43
CA GLY A 331 -11.29 -36.26 -3.11
C GLY A 331 -10.28 -35.22 -2.62
N LEU A 332 -10.21 -34.12 -3.36
CA LEU A 332 -9.37 -32.97 -3.02
C LEU A 332 -10.00 -32.19 -1.86
N ILE A 333 -9.28 -32.02 -0.75
CA ILE A 333 -9.75 -31.17 0.35
C ILE A 333 -9.06 -29.81 0.28
N VAL A 334 -9.85 -28.76 0.07
CA VAL A 334 -9.40 -27.37 0.07
C VAL A 334 -9.90 -26.68 1.34
N GLY A 335 -8.97 -26.35 2.24
CA GLY A 335 -9.24 -25.62 3.47
C GLY A 335 -9.32 -24.10 3.26
N PHE A 336 -10.09 -23.39 4.06
CA PHE A 336 -10.17 -21.93 4.08
C PHE A 336 -9.82 -21.40 5.47
N LEU A 337 -8.79 -20.55 5.56
CA LEU A 337 -8.43 -19.92 6.83
C LEU A 337 -9.53 -18.94 7.28
N GLY A 338 -10.15 -19.24 8.43
CA GLY A 338 -11.21 -18.42 9.02
C GLY A 338 -12.17 -19.24 9.88
N MET A 339 -12.97 -18.56 10.71
CA MET A 339 -14.01 -19.18 11.55
C MET A 339 -15.39 -19.18 10.87
N SER A 340 -15.58 -18.32 9.87
CA SER A 340 -16.84 -18.14 9.14
C SER A 340 -16.77 -18.78 7.74
N GLU A 341 -17.83 -18.60 6.96
CA GLU A 341 -17.82 -18.88 5.53
C GLU A 341 -16.64 -18.20 4.82
N PRO A 342 -16.09 -18.85 3.77
CA PRO A 342 -14.97 -18.31 3.02
C PRO A 342 -15.38 -17.04 2.28
N SER A 343 -14.50 -16.04 2.32
CA SER A 343 -14.70 -14.76 1.65
C SER A 343 -14.86 -14.93 0.14
N THR A 344 -15.47 -13.95 -0.51
CA THR A 344 -15.62 -13.95 -1.98
C THR A 344 -14.26 -14.11 -2.69
N THR A 345 -13.22 -13.47 -2.15
CA THR A 345 -11.85 -13.58 -2.66
C THR A 345 -11.31 -15.00 -2.50
N GLN A 346 -11.48 -15.62 -1.34
CA GLN A 346 -11.07 -17.00 -1.08
C GLN A 346 -11.75 -17.99 -2.04
N ARG A 347 -13.08 -17.86 -2.23
CA ARG A 347 -13.83 -18.73 -3.17
C ARG A 347 -13.32 -18.62 -4.60
N LYS A 348 -13.04 -17.40 -5.08
CA LYS A 348 -12.47 -17.19 -6.43
C LYS A 348 -11.09 -17.83 -6.57
N VAL A 349 -10.22 -17.68 -5.58
CA VAL A 349 -8.88 -18.32 -5.57
C VAL A 349 -9.00 -19.83 -5.61
N ALA A 350 -9.93 -20.42 -4.85
CA ALA A 350 -10.18 -21.86 -4.90
C ALA A 350 -10.68 -22.32 -6.27
N GLN A 351 -11.61 -21.58 -6.91
CA GLN A 351 -12.08 -21.91 -8.26
C GLN A 351 -10.94 -21.90 -9.30
N GLU A 352 -10.04 -20.92 -9.21
CA GLU A 352 -8.85 -20.86 -10.08
C GLU A 352 -7.90 -22.04 -9.81
N LEU A 353 -7.75 -22.47 -8.55
CA LEU A 353 -6.96 -23.65 -8.19
C LEU A 353 -7.52 -24.92 -8.84
N LEU A 354 -8.84 -25.09 -8.81
CA LEU A 354 -9.51 -26.23 -9.45
C LEU A 354 -9.32 -26.20 -10.98
N ALA A 355 -9.47 -25.04 -11.62
CA ALA A 355 -9.23 -24.87 -13.06
C ALA A 355 -7.78 -25.23 -13.44
N GLN A 356 -6.81 -24.86 -12.61
CA GLN A 356 -5.42 -25.26 -12.81
C GLN A 356 -5.21 -26.77 -12.62
N GLY A 357 -5.87 -27.38 -11.63
CA GLY A 357 -5.87 -28.83 -11.42
C GLY A 357 -6.38 -29.60 -12.63
N ILE A 358 -7.45 -29.12 -13.27
CA ILE A 358 -8.00 -29.70 -14.52
C ILE A 358 -6.96 -29.62 -15.63
N LYS A 359 -6.38 -28.43 -15.86
CA LYS A 359 -5.36 -28.22 -16.90
C LYS A 359 -4.13 -29.11 -16.71
N MET A 360 -3.79 -29.45 -15.46
CA MET A 360 -2.66 -30.32 -15.12
C MET A 360 -3.01 -31.82 -15.14
N GLY A 361 -4.26 -32.20 -15.43
CA GLY A 361 -4.73 -33.59 -15.36
C GLY A 361 -4.78 -34.16 -13.94
N LYS A 362 -4.78 -33.29 -12.92
CA LYS A 362 -4.85 -33.67 -11.49
C LYS A 362 -6.29 -33.74 -10.99
N LEU A 363 -7.20 -33.01 -11.62
CA LEU A 363 -8.63 -32.97 -11.31
C LEU A 363 -9.43 -33.32 -12.58
N ALA A 364 -10.49 -34.12 -12.44
CA ALA A 364 -11.37 -34.47 -13.54
C ALA A 364 -12.19 -33.26 -14.00
N GLU A 365 -12.51 -33.16 -15.29
CA GLU A 365 -13.35 -32.07 -15.81
C GLU A 365 -14.77 -32.11 -15.24
N ASP A 366 -15.28 -33.30 -14.93
CA ASP A 366 -16.60 -33.60 -14.37
C ASP A 366 -16.59 -33.80 -12.85
N TYR A 367 -15.66 -33.17 -12.14
CA TYR A 367 -15.55 -33.31 -10.68
C TYR A 367 -16.84 -32.89 -9.95
N GLN A 368 -17.10 -33.52 -8.80
CA GLN A 368 -18.23 -33.19 -7.94
C GLN A 368 -17.77 -32.43 -6.69
N LEU A 369 -18.34 -31.25 -6.44
CA LEU A 369 -18.15 -30.53 -5.18
C LEU A 369 -19.07 -31.13 -4.11
N ARG A 370 -18.47 -31.81 -3.13
CA ARG A 370 -19.14 -32.44 -2.00
C ARG A 370 -18.96 -31.53 -0.78
N ASP A 371 -20.08 -31.11 -0.20
CA ASP A 371 -20.16 -30.16 0.93
C ASP A 371 -19.85 -28.70 0.53
N GLU A 372 -20.86 -27.99 0.04
CA GLU A 372 -20.83 -26.52 0.04
C GLU A 372 -20.96 -26.05 1.49
N LEU A 373 -19.99 -25.27 1.96
CA LEU A 373 -20.13 -24.43 3.15
C LEU A 373 -21.36 -23.52 2.90
N LYS A 374 -22.53 -23.95 3.37
CA LYS A 374 -23.82 -23.27 3.24
C LYS A 374 -24.00 -22.17 4.28
#